data_AF-A0A4R2MZZ6-F1
#
_entry.id   AF-A0A4R2MZZ6-F1
#
_cell.length_a   1.000
_cell.length_b   1.000
_cell.length_c   1.000
_cell.angle_alpha   90.00
_cell.angle_beta   90.00
_cell.angle_gamma   90.00
#
_symmetry.space_group_name_H-M   'P 1'
#
loop_
_entity.id
_entity.type
_entity.pdbx_description
1 polymer ?
#
loop_
_entity_poly.entity_id
_entity_poly.type
_entity_poly.pdbx_seq_one_letter_code
_entity_poly.pdbx_strand_id
1 'polypeptide(L)'
;MLRKLLLVLVITLLSACSLKSYIPFIDHKKPVINLDKEQIDQKSYAAAYEAIIQTYKGRVTNDFYVDSFVSGVNDWYLNRILVPVADIKSNLYQGGHDSNIYAYYSGVIFAYELQENFSKLKPDCWSKIDKPSVTQGINDAMFGLQKDKPRDEDDEYLVKGSEQILNICTK
;
A
#
# COMPACT_ATOMS: atom_id res chain seq x y z
N MET A 1 -1.18 -14.21 52.17
CA MET A 1 -0.03 -14.38 51.25
C MET A 1 -0.43 -14.75 49.83
N LEU A 2 -1.56 -15.44 49.61
CA LEU A 2 -2.07 -15.85 48.29
C LEU A 2 -2.29 -14.70 47.28
N ARG A 3 -2.70 -13.52 47.75
CA ARG A 3 -3.03 -12.35 46.90
C ARG A 3 -1.80 -11.70 46.26
N LYS A 4 -0.61 -11.85 46.86
CA LYS A 4 0.66 -11.34 46.30
C LYS A 4 1.27 -12.29 45.27
N LEU A 5 1.05 -13.61 45.40
CA LEU A 5 1.46 -14.59 44.39
C LEU A 5 0.63 -14.48 43.11
N LEU A 6 -0.66 -14.17 43.21
CA LEU A 6 -1.54 -14.04 42.04
C LEU A 6 -1.12 -12.86 41.13
N LEU A 7 -0.60 -11.77 41.70
CA LEU A 7 -0.16 -10.61 40.93
C LEU A 7 1.14 -10.87 40.14
N VAL A 8 2.04 -11.70 40.67
CA VAL A 8 3.29 -12.06 39.99
C VAL A 8 3.00 -12.97 38.79
N LEU A 9 2.01 -13.86 38.88
CA LEU A 9 1.63 -14.77 37.80
C LEU A 9 1.03 -14.05 36.58
N VAL A 10 0.31 -12.94 36.81
CA VAL A 10 -0.31 -12.15 35.73
C VAL A 10 0.74 -11.34 34.95
N ILE A 11 1.79 -10.85 35.61
CA ILE A 11 2.85 -10.07 34.96
C ILE A 11 3.75 -10.97 34.10
N THR A 12 3.96 -12.22 34.49
CA THR A 12 4.77 -13.19 33.71
C THR A 12 4.06 -13.74 32.47
N LEU A 13 2.74 -13.57 32.36
CA LEU A 13 1.97 -14.02 31.18
C LEU A 13 1.91 -12.97 30.06
N LEU A 14 2.35 -11.73 30.31
CA LEU A 14 2.34 -10.63 29.33
C LEU A 14 3.67 -10.44 28.59
N SER A 15 4.75 -11.14 28.98
CA SER A 15 6.08 -10.96 28.40
C SER A 15 6.37 -11.84 27.17
N ALA A 16 5.34 -12.47 26.57
CA ALA A 16 5.48 -13.31 25.39
C ALA A 16 4.58 -12.89 24.23
N CYS A 17 4.29 -11.60 24.07
CA CYS A 17 3.96 -11.05 22.75
C CYS A 17 5.28 -10.64 22.08
N SER A 18 6.08 -11.63 21.69
CA SER A 18 7.05 -11.44 20.63
C SER A 18 6.25 -10.97 19.43
N LEU A 19 6.40 -9.70 19.07
CA LEU A 19 5.92 -9.13 17.81
C LEU A 19 6.71 -9.81 16.67
N LYS A 20 6.41 -11.08 16.41
CA LYS A 20 6.71 -11.69 15.12
C LYS A 20 5.88 -10.87 14.15
N SER A 21 6.58 -10.07 13.34
CA SER A 21 6.02 -9.33 12.21
C SER A 21 4.92 -10.16 11.56
N TYR A 22 3.67 -9.78 11.82
CA TYR A 22 2.51 -10.46 11.26
C TYR A 22 2.56 -10.22 9.75
N ILE A 23 2.98 -11.23 9.00
CA ILE A 23 2.85 -11.26 7.55
C ILE A 23 1.56 -12.03 7.30
N PRO A 24 0.45 -11.37 6.89
CA PRO A 24 -0.74 -12.09 6.48
C PRO A 24 -0.40 -13.02 5.31
N PHE A 25 -0.97 -14.22 5.32
CA PHE A 25 -0.77 -15.23 4.28
C PHE A 25 -1.01 -14.64 2.89
N ILE A 26 0.05 -14.52 2.09
CA ILE A 26 -0.02 -14.07 0.69
C ILE A 26 -0.44 -15.28 -0.16
N ASP A 27 -1.73 -15.42 -0.46
CA ASP A 27 -2.22 -16.39 -1.44
C ASP A 27 -2.19 -15.76 -2.85
N HIS A 28 -1.23 -16.19 -3.66
CA HIS A 28 -0.96 -15.65 -5.00
C HIS A 28 -1.99 -16.06 -6.07
N LYS A 29 -3.04 -16.82 -5.72
CA LYS A 29 -3.97 -17.39 -6.73
C LYS A 29 -5.16 -16.50 -7.08
N LYS A 30 -5.39 -15.39 -6.38
CA LYS A 30 -6.51 -14.49 -6.65
C LYS A 30 -6.01 -13.06 -6.85
N PRO A 31 -6.55 -12.32 -7.83
CA PRO A 31 -6.25 -10.90 -7.97
C PRO A 31 -6.61 -10.19 -6.67
N VAL A 32 -5.69 -9.38 -6.16
CA VAL A 32 -5.86 -8.64 -4.90
C VAL A 32 -7.07 -7.72 -4.98
N ILE A 33 -7.31 -7.14 -6.16
CA ILE A 33 -8.46 -6.30 -6.48
C ILE A 33 -8.78 -6.42 -7.98
N ASN A 34 -10.07 -6.32 -8.32
CA ASN A 34 -10.55 -6.22 -9.70
C ASN A 34 -11.93 -5.57 -9.70
N LEU A 35 -11.95 -4.24 -9.65
CA LEU A 35 -13.18 -3.45 -9.66
C LEU A 35 -13.80 -3.41 -11.05
N ASP A 36 -15.13 -3.41 -11.11
CA ASP A 36 -15.86 -3.10 -12.34
C ASP A 36 -15.62 -1.63 -12.71
N LYS A 37 -15.65 -1.29 -14.00
CA LYS A 37 -15.31 0.06 -14.48
C LYS A 37 -16.20 1.14 -13.86
N GLU A 38 -17.45 0.81 -13.59
CA GLU A 38 -18.46 1.70 -13.01
C GLU A 38 -18.20 1.99 -11.52
N GLN A 39 -17.38 1.15 -10.86
CA GLN A 39 -16.98 1.32 -9.47
C GLN A 39 -15.68 2.13 -9.31
N ILE A 40 -14.97 2.39 -10.41
CA ILE A 40 -13.71 3.10 -10.39
C ILE A 40 -13.96 4.61 -10.36
N ASP A 41 -13.60 5.23 -9.24
CA ASP A 41 -13.49 6.68 -9.11
C ASP A 41 -12.24 7.17 -9.85
N GLN A 42 -12.45 7.79 -11.02
CA GLN A 42 -11.41 8.18 -11.98
C GLN A 42 -10.27 8.97 -11.33
N LYS A 43 -10.58 9.99 -10.52
CA LYS A 43 -9.57 10.85 -9.89
C LYS A 43 -8.65 10.08 -8.95
N SER A 44 -9.21 9.16 -8.17
CA SER A 44 -8.47 8.34 -7.22
C SER A 44 -7.61 7.31 -7.93
N TYR A 45 -8.15 6.70 -9.01
CA TYR A 45 -7.41 5.78 -9.87
C TYR A 45 -6.22 6.47 -10.55
N ALA A 46 -6.47 7.59 -11.24
CA ALA A 46 -5.47 8.25 -12.07
C ALA A 46 -4.27 8.72 -11.26
N ALA A 47 -4.49 9.41 -10.15
CA ALA A 47 -3.38 9.91 -9.33
C ALA A 47 -2.56 8.78 -8.71
N ALA A 48 -3.18 7.66 -8.37
CA ALA A 48 -2.48 6.50 -7.85
C ALA A 48 -1.67 5.78 -8.95
N TYR A 49 -2.26 5.64 -10.15
CA TYR A 49 -1.61 5.08 -11.34
C TYR A 49 -0.35 5.88 -11.69
N GLU A 50 -0.48 7.21 -11.82
CA GLU A 50 0.64 8.10 -12.16
C GLU A 50 1.72 8.09 -11.08
N ALA A 51 1.35 8.06 -9.80
CA ALA A 51 2.31 7.96 -8.70
C ALA A 51 3.17 6.69 -8.80
N ILE A 52 2.59 5.55 -9.22
CA ILE A 52 3.34 4.33 -9.50
C ILE A 52 4.26 4.51 -10.70
N ILE A 53 3.77 5.03 -11.83
CA ILE A 53 4.60 5.25 -13.00
C ILE A 53 5.82 6.10 -12.66
N GLN A 54 5.64 7.21 -11.94
CA GLN A 54 6.74 8.08 -11.54
C GLN A 54 7.73 7.41 -10.58
N THR A 55 7.25 6.54 -9.69
CA THR A 55 8.08 5.94 -8.64
C THR A 55 8.78 4.65 -9.08
N TYR A 56 8.14 3.87 -9.94
CA TYR A 56 8.49 2.47 -10.22
C TYR A 56 8.83 2.16 -11.68
N LYS A 57 8.71 3.12 -12.61
CA LYS A 57 9.20 2.94 -13.99
C LYS A 57 10.69 2.59 -13.98
N GLY A 58 11.05 1.52 -14.67
CA GLY A 58 12.41 0.95 -14.69
C GLY A 58 12.81 0.15 -13.44
N ARG A 59 11.97 0.07 -12.40
CA ARG A 59 12.21 -0.73 -11.18
C ARG A 59 11.41 -2.02 -11.15
N VAL A 60 10.23 -2.03 -11.76
CA VAL A 60 9.37 -3.21 -11.88
C VAL A 60 9.79 -3.99 -13.12
N THR A 61 10.32 -5.18 -12.88
CA THR A 61 10.75 -6.16 -13.89
C THR A 61 9.73 -7.29 -14.01
N ASN A 62 9.88 -8.16 -15.01
CA ASN A 62 8.97 -9.29 -15.24
C ASN A 62 8.86 -10.26 -14.04
N ASP A 63 9.92 -10.37 -13.24
CA ASP A 63 10.01 -11.22 -12.04
C ASP A 63 9.60 -10.49 -10.75
N PHE A 64 9.18 -9.22 -10.83
CA PHE A 64 8.71 -8.47 -9.67
C PHE A 64 7.42 -9.09 -9.10
N TYR A 65 7.32 -9.20 -7.78
CA TYR A 65 6.16 -9.76 -7.08
C TYR A 65 5.03 -8.72 -6.95
N VAL A 66 4.36 -8.40 -8.06
CA VAL A 66 3.28 -7.40 -8.12
C VAL A 66 2.14 -7.73 -7.16
N ASP A 67 1.67 -8.98 -7.11
CA ASP A 67 0.58 -9.35 -6.19
C ASP A 67 0.94 -9.13 -4.72
N SER A 68 2.19 -9.42 -4.33
CA SER A 68 2.66 -9.15 -2.97
C SER A 68 2.67 -7.66 -2.68
N PHE A 69 3.18 -6.85 -3.60
CA PHE A 69 3.17 -5.39 -3.47
C PHE A 69 1.76 -4.84 -3.30
N VAL A 70 0.84 -5.21 -4.20
CA VAL A 70 -0.56 -4.75 -4.15
C VAL A 70 -1.27 -5.26 -2.90
N SER A 71 -0.94 -6.46 -2.41
CA SER A 71 -1.46 -6.97 -1.13
C SER A 71 -1.05 -6.07 0.04
N GLY A 72 0.22 -5.64 0.08
CA GLY A 72 0.71 -4.71 1.09
C GLY A 72 0.01 -3.35 1.05
N VAL A 73 -0.21 -2.82 -0.16
CA VAL A 73 -0.99 -1.59 -0.38
C VAL A 73 -2.42 -1.74 0.16
N ASN A 74 -3.08 -2.83 -0.20
CA ASN A 74 -4.47 -3.08 0.21
C ASN A 74 -4.59 -3.24 1.73
N ASP A 75 -3.67 -3.99 2.35
CA ASP A 75 -3.67 -4.18 3.80
C ASP A 75 -3.39 -2.87 4.56
N TRP A 76 -2.57 -1.98 4.01
CA TRP A 76 -2.39 -0.63 4.55
C TRP A 76 -3.72 0.14 4.55
N TYR A 77 -4.40 0.26 3.40
CA TYR A 77 -5.65 1.03 3.30
C TYR A 77 -6.82 0.41 4.06
N LEU A 78 -6.78 -0.90 4.32
CA LEU A 78 -7.74 -1.59 5.18
C LEU A 78 -7.38 -1.53 6.68
N ASN A 79 -6.32 -0.78 7.05
CA ASN A 79 -5.81 -0.65 8.42
C ASN A 79 -5.45 -2.01 9.07
N ARG A 80 -4.88 -2.94 8.29
CA ARG A 80 -4.47 -4.28 8.76
C ARG A 80 -3.00 -4.35 9.18
N ILE A 81 -2.22 -3.32 8.89
CA ILE A 81 -0.82 -3.22 9.29
C ILE A 81 -0.74 -2.72 10.74
N LEU A 82 -0.29 -3.59 11.64
CA LEU A 82 -0.19 -3.31 13.08
C LEU A 82 1.20 -2.82 13.50
N VAL A 83 2.20 -2.97 12.63
CA VAL A 83 3.58 -2.57 12.90
C VAL A 83 3.80 -1.12 12.44
N PRO A 84 4.48 -0.27 13.23
CA PRO A 84 4.81 1.08 12.81
C PRO A 84 5.60 1.09 11.49
N VAL A 85 5.26 2.01 10.58
CA VAL A 85 5.93 2.10 9.27
C VAL A 85 7.43 2.39 9.39
N ALA A 86 7.85 3.11 10.44
CA ALA A 86 9.27 3.35 10.73
C ALA A 86 10.04 2.03 10.98
N ASP A 87 9.43 1.08 11.69
CA ASP A 87 10.02 -0.23 11.97
C ASP A 87 10.05 -1.09 10.70
N ILE A 88 9.00 -1.01 9.87
CA ILE A 88 8.96 -1.68 8.56
C ILE A 88 10.11 -1.19 7.67
N LYS A 89 10.33 0.13 7.59
CA LYS A 89 11.44 0.74 6.84
C LYS A 89 12.80 0.27 7.36
N SER A 90 13.00 0.35 8.67
CA SER A 90 14.25 -0.07 9.33
C SER A 90 14.57 -1.53 9.02
N ASN A 91 13.58 -2.43 9.14
CA ASN A 91 13.75 -3.85 8.85
C ASN A 91 14.06 -4.10 7.37
N LEU A 92 13.36 -3.44 6.44
CA LEU A 92 13.61 -3.62 5.01
C LEU A 92 15.05 -3.22 4.61
N TYR A 93 15.58 -2.14 5.18
CA TYR A 93 16.94 -1.65 4.88
C TYR A 93 18.06 -2.53 5.41
N GLN A 94 17.78 -3.45 6.36
CA GLN A 94 18.76 -4.42 6.82
C GLN A 94 19.05 -5.52 5.77
N GLY A 95 18.20 -5.65 4.75
CA GLY A 95 18.35 -6.65 3.69
C GLY A 95 18.09 -8.09 4.15
N GLY A 96 18.30 -9.05 3.25
CA GLY A 96 18.14 -10.49 3.54
C GLY A 96 16.70 -11.01 3.53
N HIS A 97 15.75 -10.23 3.02
CA HIS A 97 14.34 -10.64 2.89
C HIS A 97 14.12 -11.40 1.58
N ASP A 98 13.21 -12.37 1.61
CA ASP A 98 12.69 -12.97 0.38
C ASP A 98 12.03 -11.88 -0.48
N SER A 99 12.20 -11.96 -1.81
CA SER A 99 11.77 -10.91 -2.74
C SER A 99 10.27 -10.60 -2.67
N ASN A 100 9.43 -11.58 -2.35
CA ASN A 100 7.99 -11.39 -2.14
C ASN A 100 7.67 -10.62 -0.84
N ILE A 101 8.42 -10.88 0.24
CA ILE A 101 8.32 -10.14 1.51
C ILE A 101 8.78 -8.70 1.30
N TYR A 102 9.90 -8.53 0.58
CA TYR A 102 10.39 -7.21 0.21
C TYR A 102 9.34 -6.42 -0.59
N ALA A 103 8.72 -7.05 -1.60
CA ALA A 103 7.68 -6.42 -2.41
C ALA A 103 6.44 -6.04 -1.58
N TYR A 104 5.98 -6.94 -0.69
CA TYR A 104 4.84 -6.67 0.19
C TYR A 104 5.05 -5.43 1.05
N TYR A 105 6.16 -5.37 1.79
CA TYR A 105 6.43 -4.22 2.65
C TYR A 105 6.79 -2.96 1.87
N SER A 106 7.35 -3.08 0.66
CA SER A 106 7.50 -1.95 -0.26
C SER A 106 6.14 -1.36 -0.64
N GLY A 107 5.12 -2.21 -0.85
CA GLY A 107 3.74 -1.79 -1.08
C GLY A 107 3.14 -1.07 0.11
N VAL A 108 3.33 -1.59 1.33
CA VAL A 108 2.89 -0.93 2.57
C VAL A 108 3.52 0.47 2.71
N ILE A 109 4.83 0.59 2.50
CA ILE A 109 5.55 1.87 2.58
C ILE A 109 5.02 2.85 1.53
N PHE A 110 4.87 2.39 0.28
CA PHE A 110 4.36 3.24 -0.80
C PHE A 110 2.96 3.77 -0.48
N ALA A 111 2.05 2.91 -0.03
CA ALA A 111 0.69 3.30 0.33
C ALA A 111 0.65 4.30 1.49
N TYR A 112 1.48 4.09 2.51
CA TYR A 112 1.67 5.06 3.60
C TYR A 112 2.15 6.42 3.07
N GLU A 113 3.20 6.44 2.26
CA GLU A 113 3.76 7.70 1.75
C GLU A 113 2.81 8.43 0.81
N LEU A 114 2.06 7.70 -0.03
CA LEU A 114 1.05 8.28 -0.89
C LEU A 114 -0.06 8.95 -0.05
N GLN A 115 -0.57 8.25 0.97
CA GLN A 115 -1.55 8.79 1.91
C GLN A 115 -1.03 10.05 2.63
N GLU A 116 0.20 10.02 3.12
CA GLU A 116 0.84 11.17 3.77
C GLU A 116 0.96 12.36 2.83
N ASN A 117 1.34 12.12 1.57
CA ASN A 117 1.47 13.16 0.56
C ASN A 117 0.12 13.83 0.26
N PHE A 118 -0.95 13.04 0.07
CA PHE A 118 -2.30 13.59 -0.06
C PHE A 118 -2.73 14.40 1.17
N SER A 119 -2.43 13.90 2.37
CA SER A 119 -2.78 14.57 3.63
C SER A 119 -2.05 15.89 3.81
N LYS A 120 -0.83 16.03 3.26
CA LYS A 120 -0.03 17.27 3.26
C LYS A 120 -0.54 18.30 2.25
N LEU A 121 -1.10 17.88 1.11
CA LEU A 121 -1.65 18.81 0.11
C LEU A 121 -2.77 19.66 0.71
N LYS A 122 -3.67 19.03 1.47
CA LYS A 122 -4.76 19.69 2.18
C LYS A 122 -5.33 18.76 3.26
N PRO A 123 -5.72 19.29 4.45
CA PRO A 123 -6.15 18.46 5.59
C PRO A 123 -7.29 17.46 5.32
N ASP A 124 -8.14 17.72 4.32
CA ASP A 124 -9.27 16.86 3.96
C ASP A 124 -9.09 16.11 2.64
N CYS A 125 -7.95 16.25 1.96
CA CYS A 125 -7.74 15.68 0.63
C CYS A 125 -7.86 14.14 0.66
N TRP A 126 -7.12 13.46 1.55
CA TRP A 126 -7.14 11.99 1.63
C TRP A 126 -8.54 11.41 1.94
N SER A 127 -9.38 12.16 2.68
CA SER A 127 -10.76 11.72 2.95
C SER A 127 -11.64 11.69 1.70
N LYS A 128 -11.28 12.44 0.65
CA LYS A 128 -12.00 12.50 -0.64
C LYS A 128 -11.50 11.50 -1.67
N ILE A 129 -10.45 10.77 -1.33
CA ILE A 129 -9.86 9.73 -2.19
C ILE A 129 -10.54 8.40 -1.90
N ASP A 130 -10.98 7.72 -2.95
CA ASP A 130 -11.57 6.39 -2.91
C ASP A 130 -10.46 5.33 -2.86
N LYS A 131 -10.32 4.65 -1.72
CA LYS A 131 -9.22 3.71 -1.47
C LYS A 131 -9.27 2.49 -2.40
N PRO A 132 -10.44 1.86 -2.67
CA PRO A 132 -10.53 0.80 -3.67
C PRO A 132 -10.00 1.24 -5.04
N SER A 133 -10.38 2.42 -5.52
CA SER A 133 -9.93 2.95 -6.81
C SER A 133 -8.43 3.28 -6.82
N VAL A 134 -7.87 3.78 -5.71
CA VAL A 134 -6.41 3.93 -5.55
C VAL A 134 -5.70 2.58 -5.67
N THR A 135 -6.18 1.56 -4.96
CA THR A 135 -5.59 0.21 -5.02
C THR A 135 -5.69 -0.36 -6.44
N GLN A 136 -6.81 -0.15 -7.14
CA GLN A 136 -6.97 -0.57 -8.54
C GLN A 136 -5.99 0.16 -9.47
N GLY A 137 -5.82 1.48 -9.32
CA GLY A 137 -4.86 2.26 -10.10
C GLY A 137 -3.43 1.80 -9.89
N ILE A 138 -3.06 1.50 -8.63
CA ILE A 138 -1.75 0.93 -8.29
C ILE A 138 -1.56 -0.44 -8.92
N ASN A 139 -2.56 -1.32 -8.79
CA ASN A 139 -2.54 -2.66 -9.35
C ASN A 139 -2.30 -2.65 -10.87
N ASP A 140 -3.09 -1.85 -11.59
CA ASP A 140 -3.02 -1.77 -13.04
C ASP A 140 -1.69 -1.15 -13.51
N ALA A 141 -1.19 -0.14 -12.81
CA ALA A 141 0.11 0.47 -13.14
C ALA A 141 1.26 -0.52 -12.91
N MET A 142 1.28 -1.23 -11.79
CA MET A 142 2.31 -2.22 -11.49
C MET A 142 2.30 -3.37 -12.49
N PHE A 143 1.13 -3.91 -12.85
CA PHE A 143 1.02 -4.93 -13.89
C PHE A 143 1.35 -4.40 -15.29
N GLY A 144 1.01 -3.13 -15.57
CA GLY A 144 1.40 -2.45 -16.81
C GLY A 144 2.91 -2.36 -16.94
N LEU A 145 3.60 -1.91 -15.89
CA LEU A 145 5.07 -1.86 -15.84
C LEU A 145 5.69 -3.27 -15.95
N GLN A 146 5.18 -4.26 -15.22
CA GLN A 146 5.66 -5.64 -15.27
C GLN A 146 5.54 -6.25 -16.67
N LYS A 147 4.57 -5.83 -17.47
CA LYS A 147 4.33 -6.31 -18.83
C LYS A 147 4.97 -5.43 -19.90
N ASP A 148 5.74 -4.41 -19.51
CA ASP A 148 6.30 -3.36 -20.36
C ASP A 148 5.22 -2.70 -21.26
N LYS A 149 4.04 -2.50 -20.68
CA LYS A 149 2.84 -1.91 -21.30
C LYS A 149 2.12 -0.98 -20.32
N PRO A 150 2.79 0.05 -19.75
CA PRO A 150 2.07 1.11 -19.07
C PRO A 150 1.16 1.84 -20.07
N ARG A 151 0.13 2.52 -19.56
CA ARG A 151 -0.65 3.48 -20.35
C ARG A 151 0.26 4.63 -20.79
N ASP A 152 -0.12 5.27 -21.89
CA ASP A 152 0.60 6.41 -22.44
C ASP A 152 0.56 7.60 -21.46
N GLU A 153 1.60 8.44 -21.52
CA GLU A 153 1.74 9.61 -20.63
C GLU A 153 0.64 10.67 -20.87
N ASP A 154 0.02 10.67 -22.06
CA ASP A 154 -1.08 11.53 -22.46
C ASP A 154 -2.45 10.82 -22.50
N ASP A 155 -2.59 9.66 -21.85
CA ASP A 155 -3.87 8.95 -21.69
C ASP A 155 -4.93 9.91 -21.11
N GLU A 156 -5.96 10.21 -21.92
CA GLU A 156 -6.99 11.20 -21.59
C GLU A 156 -7.74 10.88 -20.29
N TYR A 157 -7.89 9.58 -19.95
CA TYR A 157 -8.54 9.17 -18.71
C TYR A 157 -7.68 9.48 -17.49
N LEU A 158 -6.36 9.29 -17.59
CA LEU A 158 -5.41 9.65 -16.53
C LEU A 158 -5.33 11.17 -16.36
N VAL A 159 -5.12 11.91 -17.45
CA VAL A 159 -5.00 13.39 -17.42
C VAL A 159 -6.22 14.03 -16.76
N LYS A 160 -7.44 13.67 -17.19
CA LYS A 160 -8.67 14.22 -16.60
C LYS A 160 -8.82 13.88 -15.12
N GLY A 161 -8.43 12.68 -14.71
CA GLY A 161 -8.48 12.27 -13.30
C GLY A 161 -7.51 13.09 -12.44
N SER A 162 -6.29 13.32 -12.92
CA SER A 162 -5.28 14.10 -12.21
C SER A 162 -5.65 15.58 -12.11
N GLU A 163 -6.26 16.16 -13.15
CA GLU A 163 -6.82 17.52 -13.10
C GLU A 163 -7.92 17.65 -12.02
N GLN A 164 -8.78 16.65 -11.88
CA GLN A 164 -9.80 16.63 -10.82
C GLN A 164 -9.17 16.64 -9.43
N ILE A 165 -8.10 15.85 -9.22
CA ILE A 165 -7.35 15.84 -7.95
C ILE A 165 -6.78 17.21 -7.62
N LEU A 166 -6.16 17.89 -8.59
CA LEU A 166 -5.63 19.24 -8.38
C LEU A 166 -6.71 20.18 -7.86
N ASN A 167 -7.90 20.17 -8.47
CA ASN A 167 -9.01 21.03 -8.04
C ASN A 167 -9.54 20.74 -6.63
N ILE A 168 -9.49 19.48 -6.15
CA ILE A 168 -10.02 19.13 -4.83
C ILE A 168 -8.99 19.23 -3.70
N CYS A 169 -7.73 18.92 -4.02
CA CYS A 169 -6.63 18.74 -3.07
C CYS A 169 -5.65 19.91 -3.05
N THR A 170 -5.73 20.84 -4.01
CA THR A 170 -5.03 22.12 -3.92
C THR A 170 -6.01 23.22 -3.50
N LYS A 171 -5.52 24.15 -2.68
CA LYS A 171 -6.14 25.42 -2.32
C LYS A 171 -5.02 26.44 -2.16
#